data_AF-A0A7V9BWW7-F1
#
_entry.id   AF-A0A7V9BWW7-F1
#
_cell.length_a   1.000
_cell.length_b   1.000
_cell.length_c   1.000
_cell.angle_alpha   90.00
_cell.angle_beta   90.00
_cell.angle_gamma   90.00
#
_symmetry.space_group_name_H-M   'P 1'
#
loop_
_entity.id
_entity.type
_entity.pdbx_description
1 polymer ?
#
loop_
_entity_poly.entity_id
_entity_poly.type
_entity_poly.pdbx_seq_one_letter_code
_entity_poly.pdbx_strand_id
1 'polypeptide(L)'
;MALQEGVAADGRADEPVQVTVVLQSASPGQTNYLTSVTVGDRPPIEGSFELPAHGWDQTYEGAQTSKDGASVGAAVDTGMRLFDALFSGPLRRCWAQVVEESRGQEMRLVICSAALAIHGLPWELLFDRVLVDRHLALVEGWSVVRAVPDPPPLP
;
A
#
# COMPACT_ATOMS: atom_id res chain seq x y z
N MET A 1 -38.29 -39.70 -9.27
CA MET A 1 -37.67 -38.78 -8.29
C MET A 1 -36.21 -39.14 -8.20
N ALA A 2 -35.35 -38.38 -8.87
CA ALA A 2 -33.90 -38.48 -8.70
C ALA A 2 -33.45 -37.16 -8.05
N LEU A 3 -32.83 -37.27 -6.88
CA LEU A 3 -32.31 -36.15 -6.11
C LEU A 3 -31.02 -35.66 -6.79
N GLN A 4 -30.96 -34.36 -7.07
CA GLN A 4 -29.77 -33.66 -7.52
C GLN A 4 -28.67 -33.80 -6.48
N GLU A 5 -27.52 -34.35 -6.90
CA GLU A 5 -26.28 -34.28 -6.14
C GLU A 5 -25.79 -32.83 -6.11
N GLY A 6 -25.59 -32.32 -4.90
CA GLY A 6 -25.04 -31.00 -4.66
C GLY A 6 -23.61 -30.95 -5.18
N VAL A 7 -23.39 -30.04 -6.14
CA VAL A 7 -22.05 -29.57 -6.48
C VAL A 7 -21.49 -28.90 -5.22
N ALA A 8 -20.58 -29.59 -4.54
CA ALA A 8 -19.70 -28.97 -3.56
C ALA A 8 -18.90 -27.90 -4.31
N ALA A 9 -19.28 -26.63 -4.11
CA ALA A 9 -18.41 -25.53 -4.44
C ALA A 9 -17.14 -25.71 -3.62
N ASP A 10 -16.04 -26.07 -4.28
CA ASP A 10 -14.69 -26.07 -3.71
C ASP A 10 -14.36 -24.60 -3.38
N GLY A 11 -14.84 -24.15 -2.22
CA GLY A 11 -14.66 -22.81 -1.70
C GLY A 11 -13.25 -22.62 -1.17
N ARG A 12 -12.24 -22.80 -2.03
CA ARG A 12 -10.97 -22.13 -1.80
C ARG A 12 -11.28 -20.64 -1.87
N ALA A 13 -11.31 -19.99 -0.71
CA ALA A 13 -11.19 -18.55 -0.66
C ALA A 13 -9.94 -18.21 -1.49
N ASP A 14 -10.14 -17.54 -2.61
CA ASP A 14 -9.06 -17.06 -3.46
C ASP A 14 -8.18 -16.17 -2.56
N GLU A 15 -6.93 -16.56 -2.36
CA GLU A 15 -6.04 -15.81 -1.47
C GLU A 15 -5.83 -14.42 -2.08
N PRO A 16 -5.97 -13.32 -1.32
CA PRO A 16 -5.87 -11.99 -1.89
C PRO A 16 -4.51 -11.80 -2.56
N VAL A 17 -4.49 -11.14 -3.72
CA VAL A 17 -3.24 -10.81 -4.40
C VAL A 17 -2.41 -9.94 -3.47
N GLN A 18 -1.28 -10.48 -3.00
CA GLN A 18 -0.43 -9.80 -2.04
C GLN A 18 0.69 -9.03 -2.76
N VAL A 19 0.70 -7.71 -2.56
CA VAL A 19 1.79 -6.81 -2.95
C VAL A 19 2.56 -6.45 -1.69
N THR A 20 3.80 -6.91 -1.58
CA THR A 20 4.65 -6.60 -0.43
C THR A 20 5.66 -5.53 -0.82
N VAL A 21 5.69 -4.43 -0.08
CA VAL A 21 6.62 -3.32 -0.27
C VAL A 21 7.54 -3.26 0.93
N VAL A 22 8.81 -3.59 0.73
CA VAL A 22 9.84 -3.56 1.76
C VAL A 22 10.61 -2.25 1.64
N LEU A 23 10.63 -1.46 2.72
CA LEU A 23 11.32 -0.18 2.83
C LEU A 23 12.49 -0.31 3.82
N GLN A 24 13.71 -0.28 3.30
CA GLN A 24 14.94 -0.41 4.08
C GLN A 24 15.75 0.87 4.03
N SER A 25 16.12 1.39 5.21
CA SER A 25 17.04 2.52 5.29
C SER A 25 18.47 2.02 5.14
N ALA A 26 19.28 2.72 4.34
CA ALA A 26 20.70 2.42 4.23
C ALA A 26 21.48 2.84 5.49
N SER A 27 20.96 3.79 6.28
CA SER A 27 21.58 4.21 7.55
C SER A 27 20.56 4.88 8.47
N PRO A 28 20.69 4.74 9.81
CA PRO A 28 19.78 5.38 10.76
C PRO A 28 19.67 6.90 10.53
N GLY A 29 18.45 7.42 10.48
CA GLY A 29 18.18 8.85 10.30
C GLY A 29 18.21 9.35 8.85
N GLN A 30 18.42 8.47 7.87
CA GLN A 30 18.25 8.85 6.46
C GLN A 30 16.75 8.98 6.09
N THR A 31 16.48 9.91 5.20
CA THR A 31 15.18 10.09 4.56
C THR A 31 15.01 9.22 3.33
N ASN A 32 16.08 8.64 2.78
CA ASN A 32 16.04 7.79 1.60
C ASN A 32 16.01 6.32 1.98
N TYR A 33 15.05 5.60 1.42
CA TYR A 33 14.82 4.19 1.65
C TYR A 33 14.94 3.45 0.31
N LEU A 34 15.63 2.32 0.33
CA LEU A 34 15.56 1.35 -0.76
C LEU A 34 14.19 0.68 -0.67
N THR A 35 13.48 0.69 -1.78
CA THR A 35 12.15 0.10 -1.90
C THR A 35 12.25 -1.16 -2.74
N SER A 36 11.73 -2.27 -2.24
CA SER A 36 11.62 -3.52 -2.97
C SER A 36 10.16 -3.96 -2.98
N VAL A 37 9.58 -4.14 -4.17
CA VAL A 37 8.18 -4.55 -4.34
C VAL A 37 8.13 -5.97 -4.88
N THR A 38 7.44 -6.85 -4.16
CA THR A 38 7.22 -8.25 -4.52
C THR A 38 5.72 -8.52 -4.67
N VAL A 39 5.35 -9.30 -5.68
CA VAL A 39 3.96 -9.65 -5.98
C VAL A 39 3.88 -11.17 -6.12
N GLY A 40 3.31 -11.85 -5.13
CA GLY A 40 3.37 -13.32 -5.04
C GLY A 40 4.81 -13.84 -5.18
N ASP A 41 5.04 -14.82 -6.06
CA ASP A 41 6.37 -15.43 -6.31
C ASP A 41 7.23 -14.69 -7.35
N ARG A 42 6.83 -13.49 -7.79
CA ARG A 42 7.59 -12.74 -8.81
C ARG A 42 8.90 -12.19 -8.24
N PRO A 43 9.96 -12.07 -9.06
CA PRO A 43 11.18 -11.39 -8.66
C PRO A 43 10.89 -9.96 -8.15
N PRO A 44 11.59 -9.51 -7.09
CA PRO A 44 11.40 -8.17 -6.57
C PRO A 44 11.78 -7.12 -7.60
N ILE A 45 11.01 -6.03 -7.65
CA ILE A 45 11.34 -4.83 -8.42
C ILE A 45 11.81 -3.76 -7.45
N GLU A 46 12.98 -3.21 -7.71
CA GLU A 46 13.62 -2.23 -6.84
C GLU A 46 13.34 -0.79 -7.28
N GLY A 47 13.36 0.12 -6.31
CA GLY A 47 13.24 1.55 -6.48
C GLY A 47 13.69 2.28 -5.22
N SER A 48 13.34 3.56 -5.12
CA SER A 48 13.63 4.36 -3.94
C SER A 48 12.42 5.12 -3.47
N PHE A 49 12.30 5.26 -2.16
CA PHE A 49 11.30 6.06 -1.48
C PHE A 49 12.04 7.13 -0.66
N GLU A 50 11.72 8.39 -0.93
CA GLU A 50 12.24 9.51 -0.16
C GLU A 50 11.14 10.01 0.78
N LEU A 51 11.42 9.92 2.09
CA LEU A 51 10.62 10.53 3.11
C LEU A 51 10.86 12.04 3.08
N PRO A 52 9.87 12.87 2.78
CA PRO A 52 10.09 14.31 2.78
C PRO A 52 10.43 14.79 4.19
N ALA A 53 11.44 15.66 4.29
CA ALA A 53 12.02 16.11 5.56
C ALA A 53 11.01 16.76 6.53
N HIS A 54 9.90 17.31 6.02
CA HIS A 54 8.83 17.91 6.80
C HIS A 54 7.47 17.69 6.14
N GLY A 55 6.40 17.52 6.93
CA GLY A 55 5.05 17.91 6.50
C GLY A 55 3.97 16.84 6.40
N TRP A 56 4.20 15.59 6.82
CA TRP A 56 3.13 14.58 6.80
C TRP A 56 2.32 14.54 8.10
N ASP A 57 2.96 14.83 9.25
CA ASP A 57 2.28 14.96 10.56
C ASP A 57 1.32 16.17 10.61
N GLN A 58 1.70 17.30 10.00
CA GLN A 58 0.99 18.57 10.20
C GLN A 58 -0.35 18.67 9.46
N THR A 59 -0.59 17.83 8.45
CA THR A 59 -1.86 17.86 7.70
C THR A 59 -3.00 17.20 8.46
N TYR A 60 -2.70 16.32 9.44
CA TYR A 60 -3.72 15.56 10.17
C TYR A 60 -4.20 16.25 11.45
N GLU A 61 -3.32 16.95 12.19
CA GLU A 61 -3.71 17.66 13.43
C GLU A 61 -4.54 18.95 13.16
N GLY A 62 -4.57 19.47 11.93
CA GLY A 62 -5.24 20.74 11.60
C GLY A 62 -6.68 20.63 11.04
N ALA A 63 -7.20 19.42 10.80
CA ALA A 63 -8.48 19.24 10.11
C ALA A 63 -9.74 19.51 10.97
N GLN A 64 -9.61 20.08 12.17
CA GLN A 64 -10.75 20.23 13.09
C GLN A 64 -11.56 21.53 12.97
N THR A 65 -11.21 22.55 12.16
CA THR A 65 -11.98 23.82 12.18
C THR A 65 -12.13 24.57 10.86
N SER A 66 -12.28 23.93 9.70
CA SER A 66 -12.60 24.68 8.47
C SER A 66 -13.46 23.90 7.46
N LYS A 67 -14.76 24.18 7.51
CA LYS A 67 -15.68 24.29 6.36
C LYS A 67 -15.53 23.19 5.29
N ASP A 68 -16.02 21.98 5.61
CA ASP A 68 -16.42 20.79 4.83
C ASP A 68 -15.69 20.34 3.54
N GLY A 69 -15.04 21.20 2.75
CA GLY A 69 -14.38 20.83 1.49
C GLY A 69 -12.86 20.90 1.51
N ALA A 70 -12.27 21.71 2.38
CA ALA A 70 -10.82 21.92 2.39
C ALA A 70 -10.04 20.72 2.98
N SER A 71 -10.64 20.00 3.93
CA SER A 71 -10.06 18.83 4.59
C SER A 71 -9.97 17.61 3.67
N VAL A 72 -10.99 17.38 2.85
CA VAL A 72 -11.02 16.27 1.87
C VAL A 72 -9.95 16.48 0.79
N GLY A 73 -9.80 17.71 0.29
CA GLY A 73 -8.76 18.05 -0.69
C GLY A 73 -7.35 17.84 -0.16
N ALA A 74 -7.09 18.17 1.12
CA ALA A 74 -5.79 17.96 1.75
C ALA A 74 -5.45 16.48 1.95
N ALA A 75 -6.43 15.65 2.30
CA ALA A 75 -6.25 14.20 2.43
C ALA A 75 -5.90 13.55 1.08
N VAL A 76 -6.62 13.92 0.01
CA VAL A 76 -6.34 13.43 -1.35
C VAL A 76 -4.95 13.86 -1.82
N ASP A 77 -4.56 15.13 -1.62
CA ASP A 77 -3.23 15.61 -2.01
C ASP A 77 -2.11 14.90 -1.26
N THR A 78 -2.27 14.70 0.06
CA THR A 78 -1.33 13.92 0.88
C THR A 78 -1.24 12.48 0.38
N GLY A 79 -2.38 11.86 0.11
CA GLY A 79 -2.49 10.51 -0.40
C GLY A 79 -1.83 10.30 -1.75
N MET A 80 -1.99 11.25 -2.66
CA MET A 80 -1.36 11.24 -3.98
C MET A 80 0.16 11.37 -3.87
N ARG A 81 0.65 12.29 -3.03
CA ARG A 81 2.09 12.47 -2.80
C ARG A 81 2.72 11.21 -2.22
N LEU A 82 2.04 10.59 -1.26
CA LEU A 82 2.47 9.34 -0.66
C LEU A 82 2.50 8.20 -1.70
N PHE A 83 1.46 8.10 -2.52
CA PHE A 83 1.40 7.12 -3.60
C PHE A 83 2.52 7.33 -4.62
N ASP A 84 2.72 8.56 -5.11
CA ASP A 84 3.75 8.88 -6.11
C ASP A 84 5.18 8.66 -5.57
N ALA A 85 5.40 8.92 -4.27
CA ALA A 85 6.68 8.64 -3.63
C ALA A 85 6.96 7.13 -3.52
N LEU A 86 5.93 6.33 -3.20
CA LEU A 86 6.06 4.87 -3.06
C LEU A 86 6.19 4.17 -4.42
N PHE A 87 5.38 4.58 -5.38
CA PHE A 87 5.28 3.97 -6.71
C PHE A 87 5.76 4.93 -7.79
N SER A 88 7.08 5.16 -7.81
CA SER A 88 7.75 5.92 -8.86
C SER A 88 8.47 5.00 -9.86
N GLY A 89 8.72 5.50 -11.07
CA GLY A 89 9.54 4.80 -12.07
C GLY A 89 9.09 3.35 -12.37
N PRO A 90 9.97 2.33 -12.25
CA PRO A 90 9.63 0.93 -12.46
C PRO A 90 8.51 0.42 -11.55
N LEU A 91 8.45 0.88 -10.29
CA LEU A 91 7.45 0.47 -9.31
C LEU A 91 6.04 0.89 -9.73
N ARG A 92 5.92 2.05 -10.38
CA ARG A 92 4.64 2.52 -10.93
C ARG A 92 4.09 1.60 -12.02
N ARG A 93 4.98 1.08 -12.88
CA ARG A 93 4.60 0.13 -13.93
C ARG A 93 4.21 -1.22 -13.35
N CYS A 94 4.95 -1.70 -12.35
CA CYS A 94 4.61 -2.89 -11.58
C CYS A 94 3.20 -2.75 -10.98
N TRP A 95 2.95 -1.67 -10.25
CA TRP A 95 1.64 -1.40 -9.66
C TRP A 95 0.51 -1.42 -10.69
N ALA A 96 0.68 -0.71 -11.81
CA ALA A 96 -0.33 -0.67 -12.86
C ALA A 96 -0.65 -2.06 -13.44
N GLN A 97 0.38 -2.89 -13.61
CA GLN A 97 0.21 -4.27 -14.06
C GLN A 97 -0.56 -5.10 -13.02
N VAL A 98 -0.21 -5.00 -11.74
CA VAL A 98 -0.92 -5.72 -10.67
C VAL A 98 -2.38 -5.33 -10.60
N VAL A 99 -2.69 -4.04 -10.64
CA VAL A 99 -4.07 -3.55 -10.59
C VAL A 99 -4.89 -4.08 -11.76
N GLU A 100 -4.32 -4.15 -12.96
CA GLU A 100 -5.00 -4.72 -14.12
C GLU A 100 -5.24 -6.23 -13.97
N GLU A 101 -4.23 -6.97 -13.49
CA GLU A 101 -4.31 -8.43 -13.29
C GLU A 101 -5.24 -8.83 -12.14
N SER A 102 -5.36 -7.97 -11.13
CA SER A 102 -6.16 -8.22 -9.91
C SER A 102 -7.59 -7.68 -10.03
N ARG A 103 -8.05 -7.34 -11.24
CA ARG A 103 -9.41 -6.84 -11.45
C ARG A 103 -10.43 -7.88 -10.99
N GLY A 104 -11.25 -7.50 -10.03
CA GLY A 104 -12.27 -8.38 -9.44
C GLY A 104 -11.74 -9.37 -8.40
N GLN A 105 -10.47 -9.25 -7.99
CA GLN A 105 -9.88 -10.01 -6.90
C GLN A 105 -9.62 -9.10 -5.69
N GLU A 106 -9.59 -9.72 -4.50
CA GLU A 106 -9.12 -9.04 -3.30
C GLU A 106 -7.63 -8.75 -3.41
N MET A 107 -7.18 -7.60 -2.89
CA MET A 107 -5.77 -7.22 -2.93
C MET A 107 -5.30 -6.77 -1.54
N ARG A 108 -4.08 -7.19 -1.18
CA ARG A 108 -3.44 -6.77 0.06
C ARG A 108 -2.11 -6.10 -0.23
N LEU A 109 -2.01 -4.81 0.08
CA LEU A 109 -0.76 -4.08 0.08
C LEU A 109 -0.14 -4.14 1.47
N VAL A 110 1.01 -4.81 1.59
CA VAL A 110 1.75 -4.94 2.85
C VAL A 110 2.96 -4.03 2.81
N ILE A 111 3.03 -3.05 3.70
CA ILE A 111 4.16 -2.13 3.88
C ILE A 111 5.04 -2.67 5.01
N CYS A 112 6.21 -3.17 4.65
CA CYS A 112 7.18 -3.78 5.55
C CYS A 112 8.36 -2.84 5.82
N SER A 113 8.58 -2.45 7.07
CA SER A 113 9.79 -1.70 7.44
C SER A 113 10.17 -1.88 8.91
N ALA A 114 11.47 -1.76 9.22
CA ALA A 114 11.94 -1.66 10.60
C ALA A 114 11.95 -0.21 11.11
N ALA A 115 11.79 0.78 10.22
CA ALA A 115 11.88 2.20 10.58
C ALA A 115 10.55 2.72 11.12
N LEU A 116 10.54 3.22 12.36
CA LEU A 116 9.35 3.81 12.99
C LEU A 116 8.78 5.00 12.20
N ALA A 117 9.64 5.80 11.57
CA ALA A 117 9.21 6.92 10.72
C ALA A 117 8.34 6.46 9.54
N ILE A 118 8.61 5.27 8.98
CA ILE A 118 7.80 4.67 7.92
C ILE A 118 6.47 4.18 8.48
N HIS A 119 6.47 3.54 9.66
CA HIS A 119 5.22 3.11 10.31
C HIS A 119 4.29 4.25 10.68
N GLY A 120 4.83 5.43 10.98
CA GLY A 120 4.06 6.63 11.33
C GLY A 120 3.33 7.29 10.16
N LEU A 121 3.60 6.90 8.91
CA LEU A 121 2.96 7.51 7.76
C LEU A 121 1.49 7.08 7.62
N PRO A 122 0.62 7.95 7.05
CA PRO A 122 -0.81 7.68 6.94
C PRO A 122 -1.10 6.82 5.70
N TRP A 123 -0.65 5.56 5.72
CA TRP A 123 -0.79 4.62 4.59
C TRP A 123 -2.23 4.38 4.14
N GLU A 124 -3.19 4.55 5.03
CA GLU A 124 -4.63 4.53 4.74
C GLU A 124 -5.06 5.62 3.76
N LEU A 125 -4.28 6.70 3.66
CA LEU A 125 -4.51 7.78 2.71
C LEU A 125 -3.90 7.51 1.34
N LEU A 126 -3.22 6.38 1.08
CA LEU A 126 -2.70 6.09 -0.25
C LEU A 126 -3.78 6.28 -1.31
N PHE A 127 -3.55 7.18 -2.27
CA PHE A 127 -4.55 7.55 -3.28
C PHE A 127 -3.96 7.37 -4.68
N ASP A 128 -4.53 6.45 -5.45
CA ASP A 128 -4.18 6.27 -6.85
C ASP A 128 -5.18 7.01 -7.74
N ARG A 129 -4.78 8.19 -8.21
CA ARG A 129 -5.60 9.04 -9.08
C ARG A 129 -5.83 8.46 -10.48
N VAL A 130 -4.93 7.60 -10.96
CA VAL A 130 -4.92 7.19 -12.36
C VAL A 130 -5.76 5.94 -12.56
N LEU A 131 -5.60 4.94 -11.70
CA LEU A 131 -6.19 3.63 -11.92
C LEU A 131 -7.48 3.40 -11.14
N VAL A 132 -7.62 4.01 -9.97
CA VAL A 132 -8.75 3.73 -9.05
C VAL A 132 -9.54 4.98 -8.69
N ASP A 133 -8.91 6.16 -8.82
CA ASP A 133 -9.42 7.49 -8.49
C ASP A 133 -10.05 7.54 -7.08
N ARG A 134 -9.41 6.86 -6.13
CA ARG A 134 -9.82 6.80 -4.72
C ARG A 134 -8.67 6.38 -3.81
N HIS A 135 -8.91 6.53 -2.50
CA HIS A 135 -8.05 5.96 -1.47
C HIS A 135 -8.07 4.43 -1.55
N LEU A 136 -6.90 3.80 -1.54
CA LEU A 136 -6.75 2.35 -1.68
C LEU A 136 -7.49 1.59 -0.57
N ALA A 137 -7.47 2.13 0.66
CA ALA A 137 -8.17 1.55 1.80
C ALA A 137 -9.72 1.60 1.69
N LEU A 138 -10.26 2.34 0.72
CA LEU A 138 -11.71 2.45 0.45
C LEU A 138 -12.13 1.66 -0.79
N VAL A 139 -11.22 0.93 -1.44
CA VAL A 139 -11.53 0.05 -2.56
C VAL A 139 -12.06 -1.27 -1.98
N GLU A 140 -13.20 -1.74 -2.48
CA GLU A 140 -13.80 -3.00 -2.01
C GLU A 140 -12.85 -4.18 -2.27
N GLY A 141 -12.65 -5.02 -1.25
CA GLY A 141 -11.73 -6.15 -1.29
C GLY A 141 -10.26 -5.79 -1.15
N TRP A 142 -9.91 -4.50 -0.99
CA TRP A 142 -8.52 -4.07 -0.87
C TRP A 142 -8.18 -3.73 0.58
N SER A 143 -6.93 -3.98 0.97
CA SER A 143 -6.43 -3.66 2.30
C SER A 143 -4.98 -3.16 2.25
N VAL A 144 -4.67 -2.24 3.17
CA VAL A 144 -3.30 -1.75 3.39
C VAL A 144 -2.88 -2.15 4.81
N VAL A 145 -1.80 -2.93 4.91
CA VAL A 145 -1.31 -3.50 6.17
C VAL A 145 0.11 -3.01 6.41
N ARG A 146 0.42 -2.65 7.67
CA ARG A 146 1.78 -2.31 8.10
C ARG A 146 2.37 -3.54 8.79
N ALA A 147 3.60 -3.91 8.45
CA ALA A 147 4.30 -5.05 9.04
C ALA A 147 5.74 -4.68 9.42
N VAL A 148 6.23 -5.28 10.49
CA VAL A 148 7.64 -5.21 10.89
C VAL A 148 8.30 -6.49 10.34
N PRO A 149 9.45 -6.39 9.65
CA PRO A 149 10.16 -7.59 9.20
C PRO A 149 10.50 -8.46 10.40
N ASP A 150 10.35 -9.78 10.23
CA ASP A 150 10.75 -10.73 11.26
C ASP A 150 12.22 -10.51 11.64
N PRO A 151 12.56 -10.49 12.93
CA PRO A 151 13.96 -10.49 13.33
C PRO A 151 14.62 -11.75 12.79
N PRO A 152 15.89 -11.68 12.33
CA PRO A 152 16.61 -12.88 11.95
C PRO A 152 16.61 -13.87 13.14
N PRO A 153 16.47 -15.18 12.89
CA PRO A 153 16.50 -16.16 13.97
C PRO A 153 17.79 -15.98 14.76
N LEU A 154 17.65 -15.92 16.09
CA LEU A 154 18.81 -15.87 16.98
C LEU A 154 19.64 -17.14 16.78
N PRO A 155 20.98 -17.03 16.70
CA PRO A 155 21.87 -18.18 16.54
C PRO A 155 21.82 -19.14 17.73
#